data_AF-A0A3P7N1Y0-F1
#
_entry.id   AF-A0A3P7N1Y0-F1
#
_cell.length_a   1.000
_cell.length_b   1.000
_cell.length_c   1.000
_cell.angle_alpha   90.00
_cell.angle_beta   90.00
_cell.angle_gamma   90.00
#
_symmetry.space_group_name_H-M   'P 1'
#
loop_
_entity.id
_entity.type
_entity.pdbx_description
1 polymer ?
#
loop_
_entity_poly.entity_id
_entity_poly.type
_entity_poly.pdbx_seq_one_letter_code
_entity_poly.pdbx_strand_id
1 'polypeptide(L)'
;MVFTAMCFLCDHWRSAAIATSLLTCPTLLAIAFMLPETPKWYMSKGRHADAKKSIVTLKYLSGREDEGSYGKFQAASPEKTYTMKDLLADKKIAFHALILCTLWFATSLSAFGSDLNSGNLLGDFYVNQLASGAVTAFAKIVSIRYYIVWISPLPYEIDEHVSN
;
A
#
# COMPACT_ATOMS: atom_id res chain seq x y z
N MET A 1 -4.54 11.17 -11.79
CA MET A 1 -3.41 11.74 -12.55
C MET A 1 -3.20 11.04 -13.88
N VAL A 2 -2.67 9.81 -13.94
CA VAL A 2 -2.41 9.11 -15.23
C VAL A 2 -3.69 8.94 -16.05
N PHE A 3 -4.77 8.49 -15.42
CA PHE A 3 -6.09 8.38 -16.07
C PHE A 3 -6.61 9.73 -16.57
N THR A 4 -6.59 10.76 -15.71
CA THR A 4 -6.99 12.13 -16.06
C THR A 4 -6.19 12.72 -17.22
N ALA A 5 -4.87 12.49 -17.25
CA ALA A 5 -3.98 12.94 -18.33
C ALA A 5 -4.30 12.22 -19.65
N MET A 6 -4.55 10.91 -19.60
CA MET A 6 -4.97 10.14 -20.76
C MET A 6 -6.34 10.60 -21.29
N CYS A 7 -7.29 10.91 -20.41
CA CYS A 7 -8.58 11.48 -20.80
C CYS A 7 -8.44 12.88 -21.40
N PHE A 8 -7.49 13.70 -20.93
CA PHE A 8 -7.20 15.00 -21.53
C PHE A 8 -6.60 14.87 -22.94
N LEU A 9 -5.78 13.85 -23.18
CA LEU A 9 -5.16 13.58 -24.49
C LEU A 9 -6.08 12.84 -25.47
N CYS A 10 -7.11 12.16 -24.97
CA CYS A 10 -8.02 11.34 -25.77
C CYS A 10 -9.45 11.91 -25.73
N ASP A 11 -9.93 12.42 -26.86
CA ASP A 11 -11.31 12.92 -27.01
C ASP A 11 -12.40 11.85 -26.81
N HIS A 12 -12.05 10.56 -26.85
CA HIS A 12 -12.98 9.44 -26.68
C HIS A 12 -12.71 8.62 -25.42
N TRP A 13 -13.76 8.35 -24.64
CA TRP A 13 -13.68 7.58 -23.39
C TRP A 13 -13.15 6.15 -23.61
N ARG A 14 -13.45 5.54 -24.76
CA ARG A 14 -12.98 4.19 -25.11
C ARG A 14 -11.46 4.15 -25.33
N SER A 15 -10.91 5.12 -26.05
CA SER A 15 -9.46 5.19 -26.26
C SER A 15 -8.72 5.51 -24.97
N ALA A 16 -9.27 6.37 -24.11
CA ALA A 16 -8.70 6.65 -22.79
C ALA A 16 -8.65 5.40 -21.89
N ALA A 17 -9.73 4.60 -21.88
CA ALA A 17 -9.77 3.33 -21.13
C ALA A 17 -8.74 2.32 -21.67
N ILE A 18 -8.66 2.14 -22.99
CA ILE A 18 -7.69 1.23 -23.61
C ILE A 18 -6.25 1.69 -23.34
N ALA A 19 -5.97 2.99 -23.51
CA ALA A 19 -4.64 3.55 -23.32
C ALA A 19 -4.16 3.42 -21.87
N THR A 20 -5.05 3.63 -20.89
CA THR A 20 -4.71 3.45 -19.46
C THR A 20 -4.50 1.98 -19.09
N SER A 21 -5.29 1.06 -19.64
CA SER A 21 -5.05 -0.37 -19.47
C SER A 21 -3.70 -0.80 -20.06
N LEU A 22 -3.37 -0.35 -21.28
CA LEU A 22 -2.09 -0.63 -21.93
C LEU A 22 -0.90 -0.09 -21.12
N LEU A 23 -1.04 1.10 -20.53
CA LEU A 23 0.01 1.69 -19.70
C LEU A 23 0.20 0.94 -18.37
N THR A 24 -0.88 0.42 -17.79
CA THR A 24 -0.84 -0.28 -16.49
C THR A 24 -0.40 -1.74 -16.63
N CYS A 25 -0.71 -2.40 -17.74
CA CYS A 25 -0.39 -3.80 -18.02
C CYS A 25 1.09 -4.17 -17.81
N PRO A 26 2.09 -3.49 -18.42
CA PRO A 26 3.49 -3.85 -18.22
C PRO A 26 3.94 -3.66 -16.78
N THR A 27 3.37 -2.68 -16.07
CA THR A 27 3.67 -2.46 -14.64
C THR A 27 3.18 -3.64 -13.79
N LEU A 28 1.96 -4.11 -14.05
CA LEU A 28 1.40 -5.27 -13.33
C LEU A 28 2.19 -6.55 -13.65
N LEU A 29 2.56 -6.76 -14.92
CA LEU A 29 3.38 -7.90 -15.31
C LEU A 29 4.77 -7.82 -14.66
N ALA A 30 5.40 -6.65 -14.63
CA ALA A 30 6.67 -6.46 -13.96
C ALA A 30 6.58 -6.80 -12.46
N ILE A 31 5.52 -6.35 -11.77
CA ILE A 31 5.29 -6.70 -10.37
C ILE A 31 5.11 -8.22 -10.21
N ALA A 32 4.30 -8.86 -11.05
CA ALA A 32 4.04 -10.29 -10.96
C ALA A 32 5.28 -11.17 -11.22
N PHE A 33 6.18 -10.74 -12.11
CA PHE A 33 7.38 -11.52 -12.46
C PHE A 33 8.62 -11.15 -11.65
N MET A 34 8.78 -9.88 -11.23
CA MET A 34 9.98 -9.41 -10.53
C MET A 34 9.86 -9.48 -9.01
N LEU A 35 8.66 -9.32 -8.43
CA LEU A 35 8.50 -9.36 -6.99
C LEU A 35 8.36 -10.83 -6.52
N PRO A 36 9.28 -11.33 -5.67
CA PRO A 36 9.07 -12.63 -5.04
C PRO A 36 7.88 -12.56 -4.09
N GLU A 37 7.17 -13.67 -3.96
CA GLU A 37 6.07 -13.81 -3.00
C GLU A 37 6.49 -13.46 -1.56
N THR A 38 5.55 -12.90 -0.81
CA THR A 38 5.81 -12.35 0.52
C THR A 38 6.37 -13.42 1.48
N PRO A 39 7.48 -13.18 2.21
CA PRO A 39 8.07 -14.16 3.14
C PRO A 39 7.06 -14.67 4.18
N LYS A 40 6.14 -13.79 4.60
CA LYS A 40 5.06 -14.11 5.55
C LYS A 40 4.15 -15.23 5.04
N TRP A 41 3.84 -15.24 3.75
CA TRP A 41 2.99 -16.25 3.14
C TRP A 41 3.67 -17.63 3.13
N TYR A 42 4.96 -17.68 2.78
CA TYR A 42 5.73 -18.93 2.86
C TYR A 42 5.83 -19.46 4.30
N MET A 43 5.97 -18.56 5.28
CA MET A 43 5.98 -18.92 6.70
C MET A 43 4.63 -19.46 7.17
N SER A 44 3.50 -18.89 6.74
CA SER A 44 2.17 -19.41 7.11
C SER A 44 1.91 -20.79 6.51
N LYS A 45 2.52 -21.11 5.37
CA LYS A 45 2.49 -22.45 4.75
C LYS A 45 3.54 -23.43 5.29
N GLY A 46 4.33 -23.06 6.30
CA GLY A 46 5.40 -23.90 6.86
C GLY A 46 6.59 -24.14 5.92
N ARG A 47 6.67 -23.41 4.80
CA ARG A 47 7.73 -23.54 3.79
C ARG A 47 8.91 -22.64 4.11
N HIS A 48 9.64 -22.98 5.18
CA HIS A 48 10.74 -22.15 5.71
C HIS A 48 11.91 -21.95 4.73
N ALA A 49 12.21 -22.94 3.89
CA ALA A 49 13.29 -22.83 2.89
C ALA A 49 12.99 -21.76 1.82
N ASP A 50 11.76 -21.73 1.33
CA ASP A 50 11.32 -20.75 0.32
C ASP A 50 11.18 -19.35 0.92
N ALA A 51 10.77 -19.24 2.19
CA ALA A 51 10.75 -17.98 2.92
C ALA A 51 12.15 -17.34 3.01
N LYS A 52 13.19 -18.14 3.29
CA LYS A 52 14.58 -17.64 3.29
C LYS A 52 15.00 -17.16 1.90
N LYS A 53 14.64 -17.91 0.85
CA LYS A 53 14.94 -17.52 -0.54
C LYS A 53 14.28 -16.20 -0.93
N SER A 54 13.01 -15.99 -0.57
CA SER A 54 12.32 -14.73 -0.87
C SER A 54 12.90 -13.55 -0.11
N ILE A 55 13.33 -13.73 1.15
CA ILE A 55 14.03 -12.68 1.91
C ILE A 55 15.34 -12.28 1.23
N VAL A 56 16.14 -13.24 0.76
CA VAL A 56 17.40 -12.95 0.06
C VAL A 56 17.15 -12.18 -1.24
N THR A 57 16.15 -12.60 -2.03
CA THR A 57 15.76 -11.87 -3.24
C THR A 57 15.27 -10.46 -2.93
N LEU A 58 14.46 -10.28 -1.87
CA LEU A 58 14.01 -8.96 -1.43
C LEU A 58 15.17 -8.08 -0.94
N LYS A 59 16.16 -8.66 -0.25
CA LYS A 59 17.38 -7.95 0.17
C LYS A 59 18.14 -7.43 -1.05
N TYR A 60 18.30 -8.27 -2.07
CA TYR A 60 18.95 -7.89 -3.33
C TYR A 60 18.17 -6.76 -4.05
N LEU A 61 16.85 -6.86 -4.14
CA LEU A 61 16.01 -5.84 -4.78
C LEU A 61 15.95 -4.53 -3.99
N SER A 62 16.00 -4.59 -2.66
CA SER A 62 15.87 -3.42 -1.78
C SER A 62 17.18 -2.65 -1.64
N GLY A 63 18.34 -3.24 -1.96
CA GLY A 63 19.65 -2.58 -1.84
C GLY A 63 20.03 -2.14 -0.43
N ARG A 64 19.32 -2.61 0.61
CA ARG A 64 19.61 -2.33 2.03
C ARG A 64 20.16 -3.58 2.70
N GLU A 65 21.31 -3.44 3.34
CA GLU A 65 21.97 -4.47 4.15
C GLU A 65 21.44 -4.52 5.58
N ASP A 66 20.12 -4.36 5.79
CA ASP A 66 19.57 -4.47 7.14
C ASP A 66 19.60 -5.93 7.60
N GLU A 67 20.59 -6.27 8.43
CA GLU A 67 20.75 -7.59 9.05
C GLU A 67 19.78 -7.85 10.21
N GLY A 68 19.07 -6.83 10.71
CA GLY A 68 18.35 -6.92 11.98
C GLY A 68 16.85 -7.26 11.92
N SER A 69 16.12 -6.88 10.87
CA SER A 69 14.65 -6.80 10.98
C SER A 69 13.90 -8.08 10.60
N TYR A 70 14.54 -9.05 9.95
CA TYR A 70 13.92 -10.34 9.61
C TYR A 70 14.08 -11.38 10.74
N GLY A 71 14.86 -11.07 11.78
CA GLY A 71 15.26 -11.98 12.86
C GLY A 71 14.16 -12.42 13.84
N LYS A 72 12.92 -11.93 13.68
CA LYS A 72 11.78 -12.35 14.52
C LYS A 72 10.54 -12.75 13.72
N PHE A 73 10.70 -13.35 12.54
CA PHE A 73 9.65 -14.21 12.00
C PHE A 73 9.64 -15.53 12.79
N GLN A 74 9.22 -15.46 14.06
CA GLN A 74 8.95 -16.62 14.89
C GLN A 74 8.00 -17.53 14.11
N ALA A 75 8.30 -18.83 14.07
CA ALA A 75 7.50 -19.83 13.38
C ALA A 75 6.02 -19.57 13.68
N ALA A 76 5.27 -19.16 12.65
CA ALA A 76 3.87 -18.83 12.81
C ALA A 76 3.19 -20.05 13.42
N SER A 77 2.62 -19.88 14.61
CA SER A 77 1.72 -20.87 15.20
C SER A 77 0.71 -21.29 14.15
N PRO A 78 0.30 -22.58 14.09
CA PRO A 78 -0.58 -23.10 13.04
C PRO A 78 -1.74 -22.14 12.79
N GLU A 79 -1.84 -21.69 11.53
CA GLU A 79 -2.77 -20.69 11.03
C GLU A 79 -4.20 -21.08 11.46
N LYS A 80 -4.73 -20.43 12.50
CA LYS A 80 -6.17 -20.52 12.77
C LYS A 80 -6.86 -19.89 11.55
N THR A 81 -7.73 -20.64 10.90
CA THR A 81 -8.57 -20.11 9.82
C THR A 81 -9.51 -19.08 10.41
N TYR A 82 -9.10 -17.81 10.40
CA TYR A 82 -9.94 -16.71 10.86
C TYR A 82 -11.05 -16.48 9.84
N THR A 83 -12.28 -16.54 10.32
CA THR A 83 -13.46 -16.23 9.50
C THR A 83 -13.79 -14.75 9.64
N MET A 84 -14.48 -14.15 8.66
CA MET A 84 -15.00 -12.76 8.73
C MET A 84 -15.75 -12.45 10.04
N LYS A 85 -16.38 -13.47 10.65
CA LYS A 85 -17.08 -13.37 11.94
C LYS A 85 -16.13 -13.20 13.12
N ASP A 86 -14.92 -13.76 13.06
CA ASP A 86 -13.91 -13.61 14.11
C ASP A 86 -13.33 -12.19 14.14
N LEU A 87 -13.34 -11.51 12.98
CA LEU A 87 -12.95 -10.10 12.88
C LEU A 87 -13.90 -9.18 13.68
N LEU A 88 -15.19 -9.54 13.75
CA LEU A 88 -16.20 -8.83 14.52
C LEU A 88 -16.33 -9.35 15.96
N ALA A 89 -15.83 -10.56 16.24
CA ALA A 89 -15.87 -11.16 17.56
C ALA A 89 -14.93 -10.45 18.54
N ASP A 90 -13.75 -10.04 18.08
CA ASP A 90 -12.84 -9.20 18.89
C ASP A 90 -13.21 -7.73 18.76
N LYS A 91 -13.70 -7.13 19.85
CA LYS A 91 -14.10 -5.72 19.91
C LYS A 91 -12.97 -4.75 19.53
N LYS A 92 -11.72 -5.08 19.84
CA LYS A 92 -10.57 -4.24 19.47
C LYS A 92 -10.38 -4.28 17.97
N ILE A 93 -10.34 -5.47 17.36
CA ILE A 93 -10.15 -5.63 15.91
C ILE A 93 -11.33 -5.01 15.15
N ALA A 94 -12.56 -5.26 15.60
CA ALA A 94 -13.77 -4.68 15.04
C ALA A 94 -13.75 -3.14 15.07
N PHE A 95 -13.26 -2.54 16.16
CA PHE A 95 -13.14 -1.08 16.28
C PHE A 95 -12.10 -0.52 15.30
N HIS A 96 -10.93 -1.16 15.16
CA HIS A 96 -9.93 -0.75 14.18
C HIS A 96 -10.47 -0.90 12.75
N ALA A 97 -11.16 -1.99 12.44
CA ALA A 97 -11.81 -2.20 11.15
C ALA A 97 -12.87 -1.12 10.88
N LEU A 98 -13.67 -0.74 11.88
CA LEU A 98 -14.65 0.34 11.76
C LEU A 98 -13.96 1.68 11.48
N ILE A 99 -12.88 2.03 12.18
CA ILE A 99 -12.10 3.24 11.92
C ILE A 99 -11.58 3.23 10.47
N LEU A 100 -11.03 2.11 10.01
CA LEU A 100 -10.54 1.99 8.64
C LEU A 100 -11.67 2.16 7.62
N CYS A 101 -12.85 1.57 7.88
CA CYS A 101 -14.02 1.71 7.04
C CYS A 101 -14.53 3.16 6.98
N THR A 102 -14.63 3.85 8.12
CA THR A 102 -15.08 5.25 8.16
C THR A 102 -14.07 6.19 7.51
N LEU A 103 -12.78 5.97 7.73
CA LEU A 103 -11.71 6.72 7.07
C LEU A 103 -11.77 6.53 5.55
N TRP A 104 -11.94 5.30 5.09
CA TRP A 104 -12.06 4.99 3.66
C TRP A 104 -13.32 5.62 3.06
N PHE A 105 -14.44 5.53 3.75
CA PHE A 105 -15.70 6.15 3.34
C PHE A 105 -15.58 7.67 3.25
N ALA A 106 -15.04 8.32 4.29
CA ALA A 106 -14.81 9.76 4.29
C ALA A 106 -13.89 10.19 3.13
N THR A 107 -12.79 9.47 2.92
CA THR A 107 -11.86 9.75 1.80
C THR A 107 -12.55 9.60 0.45
N SER A 108 -13.36 8.56 0.27
CA SER A 108 -14.11 8.32 -0.97
C SER A 108 -15.16 9.40 -1.21
N LEU A 109 -15.88 9.81 -0.15
CA LEU A 109 -16.87 10.88 -0.21
C LEU A 109 -16.22 12.23 -0.55
N SER A 110 -15.07 12.55 0.06
CA SER A 110 -14.31 13.77 -0.25
C SER A 110 -13.79 13.77 -1.69
N ALA A 111 -13.31 12.62 -2.20
CA ALA A 111 -12.88 12.48 -3.58
C ALA A 111 -14.06 12.72 -4.54
N PHE A 112 -15.20 12.08 -4.29
CA PHE A 112 -16.41 12.27 -5.09
C PHE A 112 -16.93 13.72 -5.05
N GLY A 113 -16.91 14.37 -3.88
CA GLY A 113 -17.28 15.78 -3.76
C GLY A 113 -16.32 16.70 -4.51
N SER A 114 -15.03 16.37 -4.54
CA SER A 114 -14.04 17.10 -5.33
C SER A 114 -14.30 16.93 -6.83
N ASP A 115 -14.62 15.72 -7.27
CA ASP A 115 -14.93 15.44 -8.68
C ASP A 115 -16.21 16.18 -9.12
N LEU A 116 -17.25 16.25 -8.28
CA LEU A 116 -18.48 17.00 -8.58
C LEU A 116 -18.25 18.52 -8.64
N ASN A 117 -17.49 19.07 -7.70
CA ASN A 117 -17.24 20.51 -7.65
C ASN A 117 -16.22 20.97 -8.69
N SER A 118 -15.39 20.07 -9.21
CA SER A 118 -14.34 20.40 -10.19
C SER A 118 -14.89 20.94 -11.52
N GLY A 119 -16.14 20.61 -11.88
CA GLY A 119 -16.81 21.20 -13.05
C GLY A 119 -17.36 22.62 -12.81
N ASN A 120 -17.45 23.03 -11.54
CA ASN A 120 -17.98 24.34 -11.12
C ASN A 120 -16.86 25.32 -10.72
N LEU A 121 -15.61 24.88 -10.70
CA LEU A 121 -14.43 25.74 -10.54
C LEU A 121 -14.12 26.48 -11.84
N LEU A 122 -13.60 27.71 -11.73
CA LEU A 122 -13.11 28.48 -12.86
C LEU A 122 -11.95 27.75 -13.54
N GLY A 123 -12.06 27.44 -14.83
CA GLY A 123 -11.01 26.78 -15.62
C GLY A 123 -11.45 25.43 -16.22
N ASP A 124 -10.48 24.69 -16.74
CA ASP A 124 -10.71 23.36 -17.33
C ASP A 124 -10.75 22.28 -16.23
N PHE A 125 -11.78 21.42 -16.28
CA PHE A 125 -11.99 20.31 -15.35
C PHE A 125 -10.75 19.41 -15.23
N TYR A 126 -10.11 19.08 -16.35
CA TYR A 126 -8.96 18.18 -16.37
C TYR A 126 -7.73 18.81 -15.71
N VAL A 127 -7.52 20.11 -15.90
CA VAL A 127 -6.40 20.85 -15.30
C VAL A 127 -6.56 20.93 -13.78
N ASN A 128 -7.76 21.22 -13.30
CA ASN A 128 -8.07 21.25 -11.87
C ASN A 128 -7.85 19.87 -11.21
N GLN A 129 -8.29 18.81 -11.88
CA GLN A 129 -8.11 17.45 -11.39
C GLN A 129 -6.64 17.01 -11.40
N LEU A 130 -5.86 17.45 -12.39
CA LEU A 130 -4.40 17.20 -12.44
C LEU A 130 -3.67 17.95 -11.32
N ALA A 131 -4.00 19.22 -11.09
CA ALA A 131 -3.39 20.02 -10.02
C ALA A 131 -3.66 19.43 -8.63
N SER A 132 -4.91 19.06 -8.33
CA SER A 132 -5.29 18.40 -7.07
C SER A 132 -4.57 17.06 -6.88
N GLY A 133 -4.49 16.26 -7.96
CA GLY A 133 -3.75 15.00 -7.95
C GLY A 133 -2.24 15.20 -7.68
N ALA A 134 -1.63 16.23 -8.26
CA ALA A 134 -0.22 16.54 -8.09
C ALA A 134 0.11 16.96 -6.66
N VAL A 135 -0.72 17.85 -6.07
CA VAL A 135 -0.60 18.26 -4.66
C VAL A 135 -0.73 17.05 -3.74
N THR A 136 -1.68 16.15 -4.00
CA THR A 136 -1.88 14.93 -3.21
C THR A 136 -0.67 14.00 -3.30
N ALA A 137 -0.10 13.79 -4.49
CA ALA A 137 1.10 12.97 -4.65
C ALA A 137 2.31 13.57 -3.94
N PHE A 138 2.51 14.89 -4.06
CA PHE A 138 3.57 15.61 -3.36
C PHE A 138 3.44 15.44 -1.84
N ALA A 139 2.25 15.67 -1.28
CA ALA A 139 1.98 15.51 0.14
C ALA A 139 2.29 14.08 0.63
N LYS A 140 1.91 13.06 -0.15
CA LYS A 140 2.21 11.65 0.17
C LYS A 140 3.70 11.35 0.17
N ILE A 141 4.44 11.85 -0.82
CA ILE A 141 5.90 11.69 -0.89
C ILE A 141 6.56 12.33 0.34
N VAL A 142 6.21 13.58 0.65
CA VAL A 142 6.74 14.29 1.83
C VAL A 142 6.42 13.54 3.12
N SER A 143 5.18 13.08 3.28
CA SER A 143 4.74 12.31 4.46
C SER A 143 5.55 11.01 4.63
N ILE A 144 5.76 10.25 3.55
CA ILE A 144 6.56 9.02 3.59
C ILE A 144 8.02 9.35 3.93
N ARG A 145 8.60 10.38 3.32
CA ARG A 145 9.98 10.79 3.63
C ARG A 145 10.13 11.23 5.08
N TYR A 146 9.17 11.99 5.60
CA TYR A 146 9.13 12.37 7.01
C TYR A 146 9.02 11.15 7.93
N TYR A 147 8.10 10.22 7.64
CA TYR A 147 7.94 8.98 8.42
C TYR A 147 9.23 8.16 8.45
N ILE A 148 9.89 8.00 7.30
CA ILE A 148 11.16 7.27 7.20
C ILE A 148 12.26 7.99 7.98
N VAL A 149 12.40 9.30 7.85
CA VAL A 149 13.50 10.03 8.50
C VAL A 149 13.30 10.16 10.01
N TRP A 150 12.07 10.37 10.46
CA TRP A 150 11.79 10.82 11.82
C TRP A 150 11.19 9.75 12.72
N ILE A 151 10.43 8.79 12.17
CA ILE A 151 9.76 7.72 12.94
C ILE A 151 10.48 6.37 12.83
N SER A 152 11.11 6.05 11.69
CA SER A 152 11.81 4.77 11.56
C SER A 152 13.04 4.56 12.47
N PRO A 153 13.77 5.59 12.98
CA PRO A 153 14.94 5.34 13.82
C PRO A 153 14.63 5.06 15.29
N LEU A 154 13.41 4.63 15.66
CA LEU A 154 13.15 4.13 17.01
C LEU A 154 13.65 2.68 17.12
N PRO A 155 14.80 2.39 17.75
CA PRO A 155 15.16 1.03 18.08
C PRO A 155 14.11 0.48 19.03
N TYR A 156 13.61 -0.72 18.75
CA TYR A 156 12.87 -1.47 19.75
C TYR A 156 13.89 -1.89 20.83
N GLU A 157 13.97 -1.16 21.94
CA GLU A 157 14.66 -1.64 23.13
C GLU A 157 13.88 -2.88 23.61
N ILE A 158 14.46 -4.06 23.40
CA ILE A 158 13.99 -5.27 24.08
C ILE A 158 14.49 -5.10 25.52
N ASP A 159 13.59 -4.86 26.46
CA ASP A 159 13.88 -5.03 27.89
C ASP A 159 14.33 -6.48 28.12
N GLU A 160 15.65 -6.69 28.24
CA GLU A 160 16.28 -7.97 28.54
C GLU A 160 16.27 -8.28 30.05
N HIS A 161 15.21 -7.84 30.75
CA HIS A 161 15.04 -8.02 32.19
C HIS A 161 13.98 -9.07 32.54
N VAL A 162 14.07 -10.27 31.96
CA VAL A 162 13.46 -11.49 32.54
C VAL A 162 14.39 -12.70 32.31
N SER A 163 15.56 -12.67 32.93
CA SER A 163 16.23 -13.89 33.43
C SER A 163 17.37 -13.53 34.37
N ASN A 164 17.07 -13.49 35.67
CA ASN A 164 17.93 -13.94 36.76
C ASN A 164 17.05 -14.22 37.98
#